data_AF-A0A1Y0BWN1-F1
#
_entry.id   AF-A0A1Y0BWN1-F1
#
_cell.length_a   1.000
_cell.length_b   1.000
_cell.length_c   1.000
_cell.angle_alpha   90.00
_cell.angle_beta   90.00
_cell.angle_gamma   90.00
#
_symmetry.space_group_name_H-M   'P 1'
#
loop_
_entity.id
_entity.type
_entity.pdbx_description
1 polymer ?
#
loop_
_entity_poly.entity_id
_entity_poly.type
_entity_poly.pdbx_seq_one_letter_code
_entity_poly.pdbx_strand_id
1 'polypeptide(L)'
;MASEADLRAAVAEQLTTRSVAGGPLHREAAECTEYRYATDVRRAQLHKHLIDRYLARENPRRDGRSAIVTAGAPGSGKSSMLRTVVPDLGDYRVIDADIIKDYLIEQALDDGIYDHLRAVILADGHALAPRELAALVHLESVKLADQIRRLCIIRKENIVVEGTLTWDGQGPRIFRELADSEYTDIEVYGVDIGQAGAHEQALARWWQGRQLWVNNADPFGGRFTPADAIDICYTNAGVSVCTTHAMQFIDTAQSGEIPHVHVSILGRNPSGALEVTDERHYRQ
;
A
#
# COMPACT_ATOMS: atom_id res chain seq x y z
N MET A 1 -11.24 20.21 28.68
CA MET A 1 -11.34 19.18 27.63
C MET A 1 -10.09 19.31 26.78
N ALA A 2 -9.40 18.20 26.48
CA ALA A 2 -8.23 18.23 25.59
C ALA A 2 -8.66 18.72 24.20
N SER A 3 -7.80 19.45 23.49
CA SER A 3 -8.11 19.84 22.11
C SER A 3 -8.07 18.62 21.19
N GLU A 4 -8.69 18.71 20.01
CA GLU A 4 -8.64 17.63 19.02
C GLU A 4 -7.20 17.28 18.61
N ALA A 5 -6.33 18.30 18.50
CA ALA A 5 -4.92 18.11 18.19
C ALA A 5 -4.19 17.35 19.32
N ASP A 6 -4.53 17.63 20.59
CA ASP A 6 -3.97 16.91 21.74
C ASP A 6 -4.42 15.44 21.75
N LEU A 7 -5.69 15.18 21.42
CA LEU A 7 -6.22 13.81 21.32
C LEU A 7 -5.58 13.04 20.17
N ARG A 8 -5.42 13.66 18.98
CA ARG A 8 -4.72 13.07 17.84
C ARG A 8 -3.33 12.62 18.23
N ALA A 9 -2.57 13.51 18.89
CA ALA A 9 -1.21 13.23 19.32
C ALA A 9 -1.16 12.11 20.36
N ALA A 10 -2.01 12.16 21.40
CA ALA A 10 -2.03 11.16 22.46
C ALA A 10 -2.40 9.77 21.95
N VAL A 11 -3.38 9.67 21.05
CA VAL A 11 -3.77 8.39 20.45
C VAL A 11 -2.68 7.87 19.52
N ALA A 12 -2.07 8.74 18.70
CA ALA A 12 -0.95 8.36 17.84
C ALA A 12 0.25 7.84 18.64
N GLU A 13 0.55 8.45 19.79
CA GLU A 13 1.60 7.98 20.70
C GLU A 13 1.28 6.58 21.24
N GLN A 14 0.06 6.36 21.73
CA GLN A 14 -0.39 5.05 22.22
C GLN A 14 -0.29 3.95 21.15
N LEU A 15 -0.70 4.25 19.91
CA LEU A 15 -0.58 3.33 18.79
C LEU A 15 0.88 3.08 18.41
N THR A 16 1.72 4.12 18.44
CA THR A 16 3.17 4.01 18.21
C THR A 16 3.81 3.07 19.22
N THR A 17 3.59 3.28 20.52
CA THR A 17 4.12 2.42 21.59
C THR A 17 3.70 0.96 21.42
N ARG A 18 2.48 0.70 20.95
CA ARG A 18 1.98 -0.67 20.73
C ARG A 18 2.46 -1.28 19.42
N SER A 19 2.92 -0.47 18.47
CA SER A 19 3.38 -0.91 17.15
C SER A 19 4.89 -1.12 17.07
N VAL A 20 5.67 -0.77 18.10
CA VAL A 20 7.12 -1.03 18.15
C VAL A 20 7.42 -2.53 17.98
N ALA A 21 8.63 -2.88 17.53
CA ALA A 21 9.05 -4.27 17.43
C ALA A 21 8.84 -5.02 18.76
N GLY A 22 8.18 -6.18 18.69
CA GLY A 22 7.76 -6.97 19.85
C GLY A 22 6.45 -6.50 20.52
N GLY A 23 5.89 -5.37 20.10
CA GLY A 23 4.60 -4.87 20.55
C GLY A 23 3.40 -5.61 19.94
N PRO A 24 2.21 -5.50 20.55
CA PRO A 24 1.03 -6.28 20.16
C PRO A 24 0.40 -5.85 18.83
N LEU A 25 0.75 -4.69 18.29
CA LEU A 25 0.29 -4.20 16.98
C LEU A 25 1.40 -4.21 15.92
N HIS A 26 2.57 -4.76 16.23
CA HIS A 26 3.65 -4.86 15.26
C HIS A 26 3.32 -5.89 14.18
N ARG A 27 3.78 -5.68 12.93
CA ARG A 27 3.49 -6.56 11.80
C ARG A 27 4.03 -8.00 11.94
N GLU A 28 5.00 -8.18 12.83
CA GLU A 28 5.60 -9.47 13.18
C GLU A 28 5.22 -9.92 14.60
N ALA A 29 4.17 -9.33 15.20
CA ALA A 29 3.63 -9.84 16.44
C ALA A 29 3.19 -11.31 16.28
N ALA A 30 3.29 -12.11 17.34
CA ALA A 30 2.96 -13.53 17.31
C ALA A 30 1.53 -13.82 16.83
N GLU A 31 0.63 -12.86 16.99
CA GLU A 31 -0.78 -12.95 16.61
C GLU A 31 -1.09 -12.38 15.22
N CYS A 32 -0.08 -11.98 14.45
CA CYS A 32 -0.28 -11.63 13.06
C CYS A 32 -0.86 -12.86 12.31
N THR A 33 -1.78 -12.63 11.38
CA THR A 33 -2.57 -13.71 10.78
C THR A 33 -1.70 -14.70 10.02
N GLU A 34 -0.58 -14.24 9.45
CA GLU A 34 0.40 -15.08 8.79
C GLU A 34 1.01 -16.13 9.74
N TYR A 35 1.38 -15.73 10.95
CA TYR A 35 1.96 -16.64 11.93
C TYR A 35 0.89 -17.49 12.61
N ARG A 36 -0.25 -16.88 12.96
CA ARG A 36 -1.37 -17.55 13.62
C ARG A 36 -1.90 -18.74 12.79
N TYR A 37 -1.96 -18.58 11.47
CA TYR A 37 -2.54 -19.57 10.56
C TYR A 37 -1.50 -20.32 9.72
N ALA A 38 -0.21 -20.24 10.07
CA ALA A 38 0.88 -20.82 9.26
C ALA A 38 0.72 -22.32 8.95
N THR A 39 0.06 -23.07 9.84
CA THR A 39 -0.19 -24.52 9.69
C THR A 39 -1.65 -24.86 9.45
N ASP A 40 -2.54 -23.87 9.31
CA ASP A 40 -3.97 -24.10 9.10
C ASP A 40 -4.27 -24.34 7.62
N VAL A 41 -4.58 -25.60 7.28
CA VAL A 41 -4.95 -26.02 5.93
C VAL A 41 -6.21 -25.34 5.41
N ARG A 42 -7.12 -24.89 6.31
CA ARG A 42 -8.33 -24.16 5.93
C ARG A 42 -8.01 -22.73 5.49
N ARG A 43 -6.86 -22.19 5.90
CA ARG A 43 -6.43 -20.84 5.47
C ARG A 43 -6.23 -20.74 3.96
N ALA A 44 -5.79 -21.82 3.32
CA ALA A 44 -5.70 -21.89 1.85
C ALA A 44 -7.07 -21.76 1.15
N GLN A 45 -8.14 -22.27 1.76
CA GLN A 45 -9.50 -22.13 1.22
C GLN A 45 -9.99 -20.68 1.35
N LEU A 46 -9.72 -20.04 2.49
CA LEU A 46 -9.98 -18.62 2.67
C LEU A 46 -9.20 -17.78 1.65
N HIS A 47 -7.90 -18.04 1.46
CA HIS A 47 -7.08 -17.35 0.47
C HIS A 47 -7.70 -17.41 -0.93
N LYS A 48 -8.13 -18.60 -1.36
CA LYS A 48 -8.83 -18.75 -2.64
C LYS A 48 -10.09 -17.87 -2.69
N HIS A 49 -10.92 -17.91 -1.65
CA HIS A 49 -12.13 -17.08 -1.60
C HIS A 49 -11.83 -15.58 -1.64
N LEU A 50 -10.81 -15.12 -0.91
CA LEU A 50 -10.41 -13.71 -0.90
C LEU A 50 -9.84 -13.26 -2.25
N ILE A 51 -9.06 -14.11 -2.91
CA ILE A 51 -8.56 -13.86 -4.26
C ILE A 51 -9.73 -13.78 -5.25
N ASP A 52 -10.68 -14.71 -5.20
CA ASP A 52 -11.86 -14.69 -6.07
C ASP A 52 -12.71 -13.43 -5.83
N ARG A 53 -12.94 -13.07 -4.56
CA ARG A 53 -13.62 -11.82 -4.15
C ARG A 53 -12.88 -10.59 -4.66
N TYR A 54 -11.55 -10.58 -4.61
CA TYR A 54 -10.74 -9.48 -5.11
C TYR A 54 -10.85 -9.34 -6.64
N LEU A 55 -10.70 -10.44 -7.37
CA LEU A 55 -10.70 -10.46 -8.83
C LEU A 55 -12.09 -10.09 -9.40
N ALA A 56 -13.17 -10.31 -8.65
CA ALA A 56 -14.53 -9.95 -9.05
C ALA A 56 -14.83 -8.45 -8.98
N ARG A 57 -13.98 -7.62 -8.35
CA ARG A 57 -14.22 -6.17 -8.15
C ARG A 57 -14.21 -5.36 -9.45
N GLU A 58 -13.33 -5.76 -10.38
CA GLU A 58 -12.94 -4.98 -11.55
C GLU A 58 -12.89 -5.89 -12.79
N ASN A 59 -13.22 -5.32 -13.95
CA ASN A 59 -13.18 -6.00 -15.23
C ASN A 59 -12.20 -5.27 -16.18
N PRO A 60 -10.88 -5.44 -15.97
CA PRO A 60 -9.87 -4.74 -16.74
C PRO A 60 -9.82 -5.20 -18.19
N ARG A 61 -9.13 -4.43 -19.03
CA ARG A 61 -8.73 -4.90 -20.37
C ARG A 61 -7.81 -6.10 -20.26
N ARG A 62 -7.91 -7.00 -21.25
CA ARG A 62 -7.19 -8.28 -21.32
C ARG A 62 -6.35 -8.44 -22.58
N ASP A 63 -5.69 -7.36 -22.98
CA ASP A 63 -4.78 -7.36 -24.14
C ASP A 63 -3.30 -7.51 -23.74
N GLY A 64 -2.99 -7.49 -22.44
CA GLY A 64 -1.65 -7.71 -21.89
C GLY A 64 -0.64 -6.67 -22.33
N ARG A 65 -1.10 -5.44 -22.64
CA ARG A 65 -0.24 -4.42 -23.25
C ARG A 65 0.45 -3.56 -22.21
N SER A 66 -0.26 -3.17 -21.17
CA SER A 66 0.17 -2.09 -20.27
C SER A 66 0.15 -2.50 -18.80
N ALA A 67 1.21 -2.13 -18.09
CA ALA A 67 1.26 -2.18 -16.65
C ALA A 67 1.69 -0.83 -16.06
N ILE A 68 1.05 -0.43 -14.97
CA ILE A 68 1.42 0.75 -14.19
C ILE A 68 2.03 0.29 -12.87
N VAL A 69 3.14 0.89 -12.45
CA VAL A 69 3.77 0.64 -11.16
C VAL A 69 3.82 1.96 -10.39
N THR A 70 3.38 1.98 -9.13
CA THR A 70 3.53 3.18 -8.30
C THR A 70 4.66 3.02 -7.29
N ALA A 71 5.28 4.15 -6.95
CA ALA A 71 6.34 4.23 -5.96
C ALA A 71 6.18 5.47 -5.08
N GLY A 72 6.64 5.38 -3.83
CA GLY A 72 6.61 6.50 -2.88
C GLY A 72 6.28 6.03 -1.47
N ALA A 73 6.74 6.78 -0.48
CA ALA A 73 6.51 6.45 0.93
C ALA A 73 5.01 6.33 1.27
N PRO A 74 4.62 5.58 2.32
CA PRO A 74 3.30 5.74 2.91
C PRO A 74 3.04 7.21 3.23
N GLY A 75 1.81 7.69 2.99
CA GLY A 75 1.47 9.10 3.14
C GLY A 75 1.90 10.02 1.99
N SER A 76 2.58 9.53 0.94
CA SER A 76 2.99 10.40 -0.18
C SER A 76 1.86 10.84 -1.12
N GLY A 77 0.70 10.15 -1.08
CA GLY A 77 -0.45 10.50 -1.91
C GLY A 77 -0.56 9.76 -3.25
N LYS A 78 0.18 8.64 -3.43
CA LYS A 78 0.17 7.79 -4.66
C LYS A 78 -1.22 7.55 -5.24
N SER A 79 -2.17 7.03 -4.46
CA SER A 79 -3.48 6.64 -4.98
C SER A 79 -4.35 7.84 -5.40
N SER A 80 -4.14 9.03 -4.80
CA SER A 80 -4.81 10.27 -5.24
C SER A 80 -4.19 10.82 -6.52
N MET A 81 -2.87 10.74 -6.63
CA MET A 81 -2.13 11.10 -7.84
C MET A 81 -2.53 10.19 -9.00
N LEU A 82 -2.57 8.87 -8.79
CA LEU A 82 -2.89 7.90 -9.83
C LEU A 82 -4.23 8.18 -10.50
N ARG A 83 -5.27 8.47 -9.70
CA ARG A 83 -6.60 8.88 -10.19
C ARG A 83 -6.61 10.18 -10.98
N THR A 84 -5.61 11.03 -10.78
CA THR A 84 -5.50 12.33 -11.45
C THR A 84 -4.74 12.19 -12.78
N VAL A 85 -3.69 11.37 -12.82
CA VAL A 85 -2.78 11.29 -13.98
C VAL A 85 -3.14 10.17 -14.95
N VAL A 86 -3.86 9.14 -14.51
CA VAL A 86 -4.28 8.01 -15.36
C VAL A 86 -5.78 8.12 -15.66
N PRO A 87 -6.18 8.72 -16.80
CA PRO A 87 -7.59 9.01 -17.11
C PRO A 87 -8.43 7.75 -17.33
N ASP A 88 -7.83 6.67 -17.81
CA ASP A 88 -8.44 5.38 -18.13
C ASP A 88 -8.13 4.31 -17.06
N LEU A 89 -7.91 4.73 -15.80
CA LEU A 89 -7.60 3.80 -14.69
C LEU A 89 -8.63 2.67 -14.53
N GLY A 90 -9.89 2.88 -14.93
CA GLY A 90 -10.94 1.86 -14.92
C GLY A 90 -10.71 0.68 -15.89
N ASP A 91 -9.81 0.82 -16.86
CA ASP A 91 -9.38 -0.25 -17.77
C ASP A 91 -8.29 -1.15 -17.14
N TYR A 92 -7.77 -0.78 -15.97
CA TYR A 92 -6.74 -1.51 -15.25
C TYR A 92 -7.32 -2.21 -14.02
N ARG A 93 -6.72 -3.34 -13.66
CA ARG A 93 -6.93 -3.91 -12.33
C ARG A 93 -5.95 -3.28 -11.36
N VAL A 94 -6.44 -2.58 -10.35
CA VAL A 94 -5.60 -2.02 -9.30
C VAL A 94 -5.30 -3.10 -8.28
N ILE A 95 -4.03 -3.45 -8.12
CA ILE A 95 -3.52 -4.41 -7.14
C ILE A 95 -3.00 -3.62 -5.94
N ASP A 96 -3.83 -3.50 -4.91
CA ASP A 96 -3.54 -2.80 -3.65
C ASP A 96 -3.72 -3.76 -2.47
N ALA A 97 -2.61 -4.04 -1.78
CA ALA A 97 -2.61 -4.90 -0.61
C ALA A 97 -3.51 -4.37 0.52
N ASP A 98 -3.78 -3.06 0.59
CA ASP A 98 -4.65 -2.49 1.61
C ASP A 98 -6.12 -2.91 1.46
N ILE A 99 -6.60 -3.16 0.25
CA ILE A 99 -7.94 -3.72 0.03
C ILE A 99 -8.02 -5.13 0.62
N ILE A 100 -6.96 -5.91 0.45
CA ILE A 100 -6.87 -7.27 1.00
C ILE A 100 -6.82 -7.25 2.53
N LYS A 101 -6.12 -6.25 3.12
CA LYS A 101 -6.12 -6.06 4.58
C LYS A 101 -7.53 -5.86 5.11
N ASP A 102 -8.37 -5.07 4.44
CA ASP A 102 -9.76 -4.88 4.89
C ASP A 102 -10.52 -6.22 4.90
N TYR A 103 -10.34 -7.10 3.90
CA TYR A 103 -10.96 -8.44 3.92
C TYR A 103 -10.44 -9.35 5.03
N LEU A 104 -9.13 -9.30 5.30
CA LEU A 104 -8.52 -10.08 6.38
C LEU A 104 -8.92 -9.57 7.76
N ILE A 105 -9.07 -8.25 7.91
CA ILE A 105 -9.57 -7.62 9.14
C ILE A 105 -11.03 -7.98 9.35
N GLU A 106 -11.88 -7.89 8.34
CA GLU A 106 -13.30 -8.32 8.41
C GLU A 106 -13.40 -9.74 8.98
N GLN A 107 -12.65 -10.68 8.40
CA GLN A 107 -12.61 -12.07 8.85
C GLN A 107 -12.05 -12.23 10.26
N ALA A 108 -10.98 -11.50 10.61
CA ALA A 108 -10.40 -11.56 11.95
C ALA A 108 -11.34 -11.00 13.04
N LEU A 109 -12.17 -10.01 12.68
CA LEU A 109 -13.19 -9.49 13.57
C LEU A 109 -14.34 -10.47 13.75
N ASP A 110 -14.80 -11.12 12.68
CA ASP A 110 -15.85 -12.14 12.75
C ASP A 110 -15.44 -13.35 13.61
N ASP A 111 -14.16 -13.74 13.54
CA ASP A 111 -13.59 -14.80 14.37
C ASP A 111 -13.31 -14.38 15.82
N GLY A 112 -13.35 -13.08 16.13
CA GLY A 112 -13.03 -12.53 17.46
C GLY A 112 -11.56 -12.64 17.86
N ILE A 113 -10.63 -12.91 16.93
CA ILE A 113 -9.21 -13.18 17.27
C ILE A 113 -8.48 -11.96 17.87
N TYR A 114 -9.02 -10.76 17.67
CA TYR A 114 -8.47 -9.50 18.17
C TYR A 114 -9.33 -8.81 19.23
N ASP A 115 -10.32 -9.50 19.81
CA ASP A 115 -11.23 -8.91 20.82
C ASP A 115 -10.47 -8.35 22.02
N HIS A 116 -9.44 -9.06 22.49
CA HIS A 116 -8.62 -8.61 23.61
C HIS A 116 -7.81 -7.34 23.28
N LEU A 117 -7.39 -7.14 22.02
CA LEU A 117 -6.73 -5.90 21.60
C LEU A 117 -7.71 -4.74 21.53
N ARG A 118 -8.95 -5.02 21.12
CA ARG A 118 -10.05 -4.05 21.01
C ARG A 118 -10.71 -3.71 22.35
N ALA A 119 -10.47 -4.50 23.40
CA ALA A 119 -10.88 -4.16 24.76
C ALA A 119 -10.12 -2.96 25.35
N VAL A 120 -8.99 -2.58 24.74
CA VAL A 120 -8.19 -1.43 25.16
C VAL A 120 -8.83 -0.13 24.66
N ILE A 121 -9.11 0.79 25.57
CA ILE A 121 -9.63 2.13 25.28
C ILE A 121 -8.46 3.13 25.19
N LEU A 122 -8.42 3.89 24.10
CA LEU A 122 -7.40 4.90 23.83
C LEU A 122 -7.79 6.25 24.46
N ALA A 123 -6.88 7.23 24.36
CA ALA A 123 -7.00 8.54 24.99
C ALA A 123 -8.24 9.35 24.55
N ASP A 124 -8.80 9.05 23.38
CA ASP A 124 -10.04 9.66 22.89
C ASP A 124 -11.32 8.97 23.40
N GLY A 125 -11.19 7.97 24.27
CA GLY A 125 -12.33 7.26 24.86
C GLY A 125 -12.89 6.12 24.00
N HIS A 126 -12.24 5.80 22.87
CA HIS A 126 -12.68 4.74 21.97
C HIS A 126 -11.69 3.58 21.90
N ALA A 127 -12.20 2.40 21.55
CA ALA A 127 -11.38 1.22 21.28
C ALA A 127 -10.46 1.41 20.05
N LEU A 128 -9.66 0.39 19.75
CA LEU A 128 -9.01 0.28 18.45
C LEU A 128 -10.06 0.24 17.32
N ALA A 129 -9.87 1.10 16.32
CA ALA A 129 -10.60 1.02 15.07
C ALA A 129 -10.11 -0.20 14.25
N PRO A 130 -10.97 -0.87 13.45
CA PRO A 130 -10.57 -2.06 12.71
C PRO A 130 -9.28 -1.92 11.88
N ARG A 131 -9.14 -0.82 11.13
CA ARG A 131 -7.94 -0.56 10.30
C ARG A 131 -6.68 -0.23 11.09
N GLU A 132 -6.76 -0.02 12.39
CA GLU A 132 -5.57 0.11 13.24
C GLU A 132 -4.92 -1.27 13.53
N LEU A 133 -5.61 -2.37 13.20
CA LEU A 133 -5.07 -3.72 13.22
C LEU A 133 -4.33 -4.10 11.91
N ALA A 134 -4.24 -3.19 10.94
CA ALA A 134 -3.72 -3.46 9.59
C ALA A 134 -2.29 -4.02 9.57
N ALA A 135 -1.46 -3.70 10.55
CA ALA A 135 -0.12 -4.28 10.68
C ALA A 135 -0.18 -5.81 10.90
N LEU A 136 -1.15 -6.31 11.66
CA LEU A 136 -1.28 -7.73 11.99
C LEU A 136 -1.70 -8.61 10.80
N VAL A 137 -2.28 -8.01 9.76
CA VAL A 137 -2.62 -8.69 8.50
C VAL A 137 -1.65 -8.35 7.37
N HIS A 138 -0.59 -7.56 7.64
CA HIS A 138 0.29 -7.02 6.62
C HIS A 138 0.99 -8.12 5.81
N LEU A 139 1.67 -9.05 6.49
CA LEU A 139 2.46 -10.11 5.83
C LEU A 139 1.59 -10.97 4.90
N GLU A 140 0.43 -11.40 5.39
CA GLU A 140 -0.52 -12.20 4.62
C GLU A 140 -1.10 -11.41 3.44
N SER A 141 -1.45 -10.13 3.64
CA SER A 141 -1.96 -9.27 2.57
C SER A 141 -0.96 -9.10 1.41
N VAL A 142 0.33 -8.98 1.72
CA VAL A 142 1.40 -8.88 0.72
C VAL A 142 1.52 -10.19 -0.07
N LYS A 143 1.47 -11.34 0.60
CA LYS A 143 1.50 -12.65 -0.07
C LYS A 143 0.31 -12.82 -1.02
N LEU A 144 -0.88 -12.42 -0.60
CA LEU A 144 -2.08 -12.49 -1.44
C LEU A 144 -2.03 -11.50 -2.60
N ALA A 145 -1.54 -10.27 -2.39
CA ALA A 145 -1.34 -9.30 -3.47
C ALA A 145 -0.36 -9.82 -4.53
N ASP A 146 0.74 -10.46 -4.11
CA ASP A 146 1.70 -11.11 -5.00
C ASP A 146 1.06 -12.25 -5.82
N GLN A 147 0.21 -13.08 -5.19
CA GLN A 147 -0.53 -14.14 -5.89
C GLN A 147 -1.54 -13.56 -6.90
N ILE A 148 -2.30 -12.54 -6.49
CA ILE A 148 -3.24 -11.83 -7.36
C ILE A 148 -2.51 -11.23 -8.56
N ARG A 149 -1.38 -10.54 -8.35
CA ARG A 149 -0.56 -9.97 -9.43
C ARG A 149 -0.20 -11.02 -10.47
N ARG A 150 0.37 -12.15 -10.03
CA ARG A 150 0.76 -13.25 -10.92
C ARG A 150 -0.43 -13.80 -11.71
N LEU A 151 -1.59 -13.97 -11.07
CA LEU A 151 -2.80 -14.42 -11.76
C LEU A 151 -3.27 -13.43 -12.82
N CYS A 152 -3.20 -12.12 -12.53
CA CYS A 152 -3.61 -11.08 -13.48
C CYS A 152 -2.66 -10.99 -14.67
N ILE A 153 -1.35 -11.10 -14.40
CA ILE A 153 -0.30 -11.18 -15.43
C ILE A 153 -0.52 -12.39 -16.36
N ILE A 154 -0.77 -13.58 -15.79
CA ILE A 154 -1.08 -14.80 -16.57
C ILE A 154 -2.35 -14.61 -17.44
N ARG A 155 -3.33 -13.87 -16.92
CA ARG A 155 -4.57 -13.53 -17.64
C ARG A 155 -4.40 -12.39 -18.66
N LYS A 156 -3.18 -11.85 -18.82
CA LYS A 156 -2.87 -10.71 -19.69
C LYS A 156 -3.75 -9.50 -19.39
N GLU A 157 -4.08 -9.27 -18.12
CA GLU A 157 -4.86 -8.11 -17.70
C GLU A 157 -3.98 -6.85 -17.67
N ASN A 158 -4.50 -5.69 -18.08
CA ASN A 158 -3.81 -4.44 -17.77
C ASN A 158 -3.89 -4.22 -16.25
N ILE A 159 -2.75 -3.97 -15.61
CA ILE A 159 -2.66 -3.92 -14.15
C ILE A 159 -2.03 -2.63 -13.65
N VAL A 160 -2.43 -2.21 -12.46
CA VAL A 160 -1.67 -1.29 -11.63
C VAL A 160 -1.12 -2.05 -10.43
N VAL A 161 0.19 -2.02 -10.24
CA VAL A 161 0.85 -2.55 -9.05
C VAL A 161 1.07 -1.39 -8.07
N GLU A 162 0.19 -1.25 -7.08
CA GLU A 162 0.39 -0.24 -6.03
C GLU A 162 1.44 -0.71 -5.01
N GLY A 163 2.42 0.13 -4.76
CA GLY A 163 3.53 -0.20 -3.88
C GLY A 163 4.34 1.01 -3.45
N THR A 164 5.26 0.78 -2.52
CA THR A 164 6.26 1.78 -2.13
C THR A 164 7.50 1.69 -3.01
N LEU A 165 7.83 0.51 -3.56
CA LEU A 165 9.14 0.18 -4.13
C LEU A 165 10.29 0.48 -3.15
N THR A 166 10.12 0.19 -1.86
CA THR A 166 11.19 0.38 -0.86
C THR A 166 12.31 -0.66 -0.97
N TRP A 167 12.04 -1.84 -1.53
CA TRP A 167 13.03 -2.89 -1.75
C TRP A 167 13.59 -2.81 -3.18
N ASP A 168 14.91 -2.77 -3.31
CA ASP A 168 15.64 -2.63 -4.57
C ASP A 168 15.34 -3.75 -5.58
N GLY A 169 15.13 -4.98 -5.11
CA GLY A 169 14.77 -6.12 -5.96
C GLY A 169 13.30 -6.15 -6.41
N GLN A 170 12.43 -5.27 -5.88
CA GLN A 170 11.00 -5.31 -6.22
C GLN A 170 10.78 -4.89 -7.69
N GLY A 171 11.43 -3.82 -8.13
CA GLY A 171 11.30 -3.31 -9.50
C GLY A 171 11.75 -4.32 -10.56
N PRO A 172 13.00 -4.83 -10.48
CA PRO A 172 13.51 -5.85 -11.40
C PRO A 172 12.63 -7.12 -11.43
N ARG A 173 12.11 -7.55 -10.28
CA ARG A 173 11.19 -8.70 -10.22
C ARG A 173 9.88 -8.42 -10.96
N ILE A 174 9.26 -7.26 -10.76
CA ILE A 174 8.02 -6.88 -11.48
C ILE A 174 8.30 -6.79 -12.98
N PHE A 175 9.39 -6.13 -13.38
CA PHE A 175 9.79 -6.04 -14.79
C PHE A 175 9.90 -7.43 -15.43
N ARG A 176 10.61 -8.36 -14.77
CA ARG A 176 10.80 -9.72 -15.30
C ARG A 176 9.48 -10.49 -15.40
N GLU A 177 8.62 -10.42 -14.38
CA GLU A 177 7.29 -11.06 -14.40
C GLU A 177 6.43 -10.55 -15.58
N LEU A 178 6.52 -9.25 -15.90
CA LEU A 178 5.82 -8.62 -17.04
C LEU A 178 6.45 -8.98 -18.39
N ALA A 179 7.77 -8.95 -18.50
CA ALA A 179 8.51 -9.30 -19.72
C ALA A 179 8.34 -10.78 -20.08
N ASP A 180 8.37 -11.69 -19.09
CA ASP A 180 8.05 -13.13 -19.28
C ASP A 180 6.63 -13.33 -19.80
N SER A 181 5.77 -12.33 -19.58
CA SER A 181 4.38 -12.32 -19.98
C SER A 181 4.12 -11.33 -21.12
N GLU A 182 5.13 -10.96 -21.90
CA GLU A 182 5.01 -10.23 -23.17
C GLU A 182 4.27 -8.87 -23.05
N TYR A 183 4.33 -8.21 -21.89
CA TYR A 183 3.85 -6.84 -21.78
C TYR A 183 4.72 -5.92 -22.63
N THR A 184 4.10 -4.94 -23.28
CA THR A 184 4.79 -4.05 -24.22
C THR A 184 5.09 -2.67 -23.65
N ASP A 185 4.29 -2.25 -22.66
CA ASP A 185 4.29 -0.90 -22.10
C ASP A 185 4.31 -0.97 -20.56
N ILE A 186 5.27 -0.28 -19.95
CA ILE A 186 5.30 -0.05 -18.50
C ILE A 186 5.34 1.45 -18.23
N GLU A 187 4.42 1.92 -17.40
CA GLU A 187 4.47 3.25 -16.80
C GLU A 187 4.81 3.14 -15.30
N VAL A 188 5.78 3.92 -14.84
CA VAL A 188 6.15 3.98 -13.43
C VAL A 188 5.92 5.39 -12.93
N TYR A 189 5.06 5.53 -11.93
CA TYR A 189 4.79 6.81 -11.28
C TYR A 189 5.37 6.82 -9.86
N GLY A 190 6.45 7.57 -9.67
CA GLY A 190 6.98 7.87 -8.34
C GLY A 190 6.35 9.15 -7.79
N VAL A 191 6.03 9.18 -6.49
CA VAL A 191 5.62 10.40 -5.80
C VAL A 191 6.67 10.80 -4.78
N ASP A 192 7.28 11.95 -5.00
CA ASP A 192 8.29 12.53 -4.13
C ASP A 192 7.69 13.56 -3.17
N ILE A 193 8.01 13.40 -1.89
CA ILE A 193 7.64 14.32 -0.82
C ILE A 193 8.69 14.20 0.28
N GLY A 194 8.96 15.30 0.99
CA GLY A 194 9.80 15.26 2.18
C GLY A 194 9.22 14.37 3.28
N GLN A 195 10.11 13.76 4.08
CA GLN A 195 9.76 12.84 5.18
C GLN A 195 8.72 13.42 6.15
N ALA A 196 8.89 14.68 6.57
CA ALA A 196 7.93 15.35 7.46
C ALA A 196 6.53 15.48 6.83
N GLY A 197 6.48 15.72 5.51
CA GLY A 197 5.23 15.79 4.77
C GLY A 197 4.54 14.42 4.67
N ALA A 198 5.30 13.35 4.46
CA ALA A 198 4.77 11.98 4.46
C ALA A 198 4.19 11.60 5.83
N HIS A 199 4.91 11.90 6.93
CA HIS A 199 4.43 11.68 8.30
C HIS A 199 3.13 12.42 8.59
N GLU A 200 3.09 13.73 8.34
CA GLU A 200 1.89 14.53 8.62
C GLU A 200 0.70 14.08 7.76
N GLN A 201 0.90 13.78 6.47
CA GLN A 201 -0.18 13.26 5.62
C GLN A 201 -0.69 11.89 6.07
N ALA A 202 0.20 10.99 6.51
CA ALA A 202 -0.20 9.70 7.06
C ALA A 202 -1.01 9.86 8.36
N LEU A 203 -0.55 10.70 9.28
CA LEU A 203 -1.25 11.02 10.53
C LEU A 203 -2.60 11.69 10.28
N ALA A 204 -2.66 12.68 9.39
CA ALA A 204 -3.90 13.37 9.04
C ALA A 204 -4.93 12.41 8.42
N ARG A 205 -4.50 11.57 7.46
CA ARG A 205 -5.36 10.56 6.82
C ARG A 205 -5.88 9.53 7.83
N TRP A 206 -5.01 9.03 8.71
CA TRP A 206 -5.43 8.11 9.77
C TRP A 206 -6.44 8.75 10.70
N TRP A 207 -6.14 9.95 11.22
CA TRP A 207 -7.00 10.63 12.18
C TRP A 207 -8.37 10.94 11.59
N GLN A 208 -8.42 11.44 10.35
CA GLN A 208 -9.68 11.65 9.63
C GLN A 208 -10.49 10.35 9.54
N GLY A 209 -9.85 9.24 9.17
CA GLY A 209 -10.51 7.93 9.12
C GLY A 209 -11.00 7.48 10.50
N ARG A 210 -10.21 7.65 11.56
CA ARG A 210 -10.61 7.33 12.93
C ARG A 210 -11.84 8.15 13.36
N GLN A 211 -11.86 9.44 13.06
CA GLN A 211 -13.02 10.31 13.33
C GLN A 211 -14.27 9.86 12.57
N LEU A 212 -14.14 9.40 11.32
CA LEU A 212 -15.27 8.81 10.59
C LEU A 212 -15.78 7.54 11.27
N TRP A 213 -14.91 6.69 11.79
CA TRP A 213 -15.32 5.50 12.54
C TRP A 213 -15.99 5.81 13.87
N VAL A 214 -15.43 6.74 14.66
CA VAL A 214 -16.05 7.24 15.89
C VAL A 214 -17.47 7.75 15.64
N ASN A 215 -17.67 8.44 14.51
CA ASN A 215 -18.96 8.99 14.10
C ASN A 215 -19.85 7.99 13.31
N ASN A 216 -19.46 6.72 13.22
CA ASN A 216 -20.17 5.66 12.48
C ASN A 216 -20.36 5.93 10.97
N ALA A 217 -19.51 6.77 10.38
CA ALA A 217 -19.51 7.10 8.95
C ALA A 217 -18.62 6.17 8.11
N ASP A 218 -17.61 5.53 8.72
CA ASP A 218 -16.80 4.47 8.10
C ASP A 218 -16.69 3.28 9.08
N PRO A 219 -17.08 2.05 8.68
CA PRO A 219 -17.09 0.92 9.60
C PRO A 219 -15.69 0.44 10.05
N PHE A 220 -14.63 0.83 9.34
CA PHE A 220 -13.25 0.35 9.53
C PHE A 220 -12.30 1.42 10.07
N GLY A 221 -12.58 2.70 9.82
CA GLY A 221 -11.78 3.83 10.28
C GLY A 221 -10.53 4.11 9.44
N GLY A 222 -9.52 4.70 10.06
CA GLY A 222 -8.24 5.05 9.42
C GLY A 222 -7.17 3.98 9.65
N ARG A 223 -6.28 3.77 8.67
CA ARG A 223 -5.09 2.92 8.85
C ARG A 223 -3.97 3.73 9.49
N PHE A 224 -3.62 3.41 10.72
CA PHE A 224 -2.45 3.98 11.38
C PHE A 224 -1.18 3.48 10.69
N THR A 225 -0.28 4.38 10.35
CA THR A 225 1.02 4.05 9.77
C THR A 225 2.10 4.39 10.79
N PRO A 226 2.77 3.39 11.39
CA PRO A 226 3.92 3.61 12.26
C PRO A 226 5.02 4.42 11.58
N ALA A 227 5.72 5.25 12.35
CA ALA A 227 6.73 6.16 11.82
C ALA A 227 7.88 5.41 11.12
N ASP A 228 8.30 4.27 11.67
CA ASP A 228 9.35 3.42 11.12
C ASP A 228 9.04 2.94 9.68
N ALA A 229 7.76 2.64 9.37
CA ALA A 229 7.33 2.26 8.03
C ALA A 229 7.48 3.39 7.00
N ILE A 230 7.54 4.65 7.45
CA ILE A 230 7.85 5.81 6.62
C ILE A 230 9.35 6.06 6.62
N ASP A 231 10.01 6.01 7.78
CA ASP A 231 11.42 6.34 7.95
C ASP A 231 12.35 5.44 7.14
N ILE A 232 12.02 4.16 6.98
CA ILE A 232 12.77 3.26 6.09
C ILE A 232 12.80 3.73 4.63
N CYS A 233 11.86 4.61 4.23
CA CYS A 233 11.84 5.19 2.89
C CYS A 233 12.87 6.32 2.73
N TYR A 234 13.44 6.86 3.81
CA TYR A 234 14.27 8.07 3.83
C TYR A 234 15.64 7.79 4.46
N THR A 235 16.39 6.86 3.89
CA THR A 235 17.76 6.53 4.37
C THR A 235 18.80 7.58 3.97
N ASN A 236 18.53 8.35 2.91
CA ASN A 236 19.36 9.44 2.42
C ASN A 236 18.63 10.78 2.57
N ALA A 237 19.36 11.86 2.86
CA ALA A 237 18.77 13.18 3.01
C ALA A 237 18.12 13.66 1.69
N GLY A 238 16.83 13.98 1.75
CA GLY A 238 16.13 14.77 0.72
C GLY A 238 15.34 13.98 -0.32
N VAL A 239 15.64 12.71 -0.59
CA VAL A 239 14.93 11.90 -1.60
C VAL A 239 14.61 10.51 -1.04
N SER A 240 13.38 10.04 -1.25
CA SER A 240 13.01 8.70 -0.81
C SER A 240 13.72 7.61 -1.63
N VAL A 241 14.06 6.48 -1.00
CA VAL A 241 14.57 5.30 -1.74
C VAL A 241 13.54 4.77 -2.74
N CYS A 242 12.25 4.99 -2.46
CA CYS A 242 11.13 4.66 -3.33
C CYS A 242 11.27 5.31 -4.72
N THR A 243 11.54 6.61 -4.75
CA THR A 243 11.72 7.36 -6.01
C THR A 243 13.03 6.97 -6.68
N THR A 244 14.08 6.68 -5.91
CA THR A 244 15.34 6.15 -6.45
C THR A 244 15.11 4.82 -7.17
N HIS A 245 14.39 3.87 -6.56
CA HIS A 245 14.09 2.57 -7.17
C HIS A 245 13.13 2.69 -8.36
N ALA A 246 12.20 3.64 -8.34
CA ALA A 246 11.39 3.95 -9.52
C ALA A 246 12.26 4.39 -10.70
N MET A 247 13.29 5.21 -10.47
CA MET A 247 14.20 5.65 -11.54
C MET A 247 15.07 4.51 -12.08
N GLN A 248 15.44 3.54 -11.24
CA GLN A 248 16.20 2.35 -11.63
C GLN A 248 15.42 1.38 -12.53
N PHE A 249 14.10 1.55 -12.68
CA PHE A 249 13.31 0.77 -13.62
C PHE A 249 13.80 0.95 -15.08
N ILE A 250 14.32 2.15 -15.41
CA ILE A 250 14.92 2.44 -16.72
C ILE A 250 16.19 1.65 -16.96
N ASP A 251 16.98 1.38 -15.91
CA ASP A 251 18.20 0.60 -16.05
C ASP A 251 17.88 -0.84 -16.44
N THR A 252 16.78 -1.38 -15.91
CA THR A 252 16.27 -2.73 -16.27
C THR A 252 15.71 -2.76 -17.69
N ALA A 253 15.08 -1.67 -18.14
CA ALA A 253 14.52 -1.54 -19.48
C ALA A 253 15.58 -1.61 -20.59
N GLN A 254 16.86 -1.32 -20.30
CA GLN A 254 17.96 -1.41 -21.27
C GLN A 254 18.16 -2.82 -21.86
N SER A 255 17.59 -3.85 -21.24
CA SER A 255 17.51 -5.21 -21.80
C SER A 255 16.77 -5.28 -23.15
N GLY A 256 15.84 -4.35 -23.41
CA GLY A 256 15.01 -4.32 -24.61
C GLY A 256 13.91 -5.37 -24.66
N GLU A 257 13.63 -6.05 -23.54
CA GLU A 257 12.58 -7.08 -23.47
C GLU A 257 11.17 -6.49 -23.41
N ILE A 258 11.05 -5.23 -22.98
CA ILE A 258 9.80 -4.46 -23.00
C ILE A 258 10.06 -3.20 -23.84
N PRO A 259 9.38 -3.04 -24.99
CA PRO A 259 9.66 -1.97 -25.95
C PRO A 259 9.48 -0.54 -25.41
N HIS A 260 8.57 -0.35 -24.46
CA HIS A 260 8.22 0.97 -23.93
C HIS A 260 8.23 0.96 -22.40
N VAL A 261 9.14 1.73 -21.80
CA VAL A 261 9.15 1.98 -20.37
C VAL A 261 9.23 3.47 -20.13
N HIS A 262 8.27 4.00 -19.39
CA HIS A 262 8.20 5.41 -19.03
C HIS A 262 8.20 5.55 -17.51
N VAL A 263 9.05 6.41 -16.97
CA VAL A 263 9.13 6.70 -15.54
C VAL A 263 8.94 8.19 -15.35
N SER A 264 7.95 8.57 -14.54
CA SER A 264 7.69 9.95 -14.14
C SER A 264 7.74 10.06 -12.61
N ILE A 265 8.55 10.99 -12.11
CA ILE A 265 8.56 11.37 -10.70
C ILE A 265 7.73 12.65 -10.55
N LEU A 266 6.77 12.59 -9.64
CA LEU A 266 5.81 13.64 -9.39
C LEU A 266 6.08 14.25 -8.03
N GLY A 267 6.26 15.56 -8.01
CA GLY A 267 6.36 16.37 -6.80
C GLY A 267 5.16 17.29 -6.66
N ARG A 268 5.24 18.18 -5.66
CA ARG A 268 4.34 19.33 -5.56
C ARG A 268 5.15 20.61 -5.61
N ASN A 269 4.70 21.53 -6.43
CA ASN A 269 5.27 22.86 -6.48
C ASN A 269 4.88 23.68 -5.22
N PRO A 270 5.42 24.90 -5.03
CA PRO A 270 5.09 25.74 -3.88
C PRO A 270 3.60 26.13 -3.76
N SER A 271 2.81 26.07 -4.84
CA SER A 271 1.36 26.27 -4.79
C SER A 271 0.56 25.00 -4.44
N GLY A 272 1.25 23.88 -4.24
CA GLY A 272 0.67 22.59 -3.91
C GLY A 272 0.15 21.80 -5.11
N ALA A 273 0.30 22.32 -6.33
CA ALA A 273 -0.08 21.62 -7.55
C ALA A 273 0.93 20.50 -7.87
N LEU A 274 0.43 19.38 -8.43
CA LEU A 274 1.27 18.29 -8.90
C LEU A 274 2.09 18.75 -10.11
N GLU A 275 3.38 18.44 -10.11
CA GLU A 275 4.28 18.68 -11.24
C GLU A 275 5.21 17.49 -11.44
N VAL A 276 5.64 17.29 -12.69
CA VAL A 276 6.68 16.30 -13.02
C VAL A 276 8.03 16.92 -12.67
N THR A 277 8.76 16.29 -11.75
CA THR A 277 10.07 16.75 -11.27
C THR A 277 11.22 16.03 -11.96
N ASP A 278 11.02 14.80 -12.41
CA ASP A 278 11.96 14.02 -13.24
C ASP A 278 11.15 13.09 -14.16
N GLU A 279 11.68 12.84 -15.35
CA GLU A 279 11.05 12.00 -16.37
C GLU A 279 12.11 11.28 -17.19
N ARG A 280 11.94 9.98 -17.39
CA ARG A 280 12.83 9.15 -18.22
C ARG A 280 12.03 8.16 -19.05
N HIS A 281 12.51 7.90 -20.25
CA HIS A 281 11.90 6.95 -21.17
C HIS A 281 12.94 6.01 -21.75
N TYR A 282 12.54 4.76 -21.93
CA TYR A 282 13.19 3.79 -22.78
C TYR A 282 12.25 3.45 -23.94
N ARG A 283 12.80 3.47 -25.15
CA ARG A 283 12.09 3.08 -26.38
C ARG A 283 13.03 2.34 -27.30
N GLN A 284 12.64 1.14 -27.71
CA GLN A 284 13.34 0.35 -28.72
C GLN A 284 13.11 0.90 -30.14
#